data_AF-A0A4W2CUB8-F1
#
_entry.id   AF-A0A4W2CUB8-F1
#
_cell.length_a   1.000
_cell.length_b   1.000
_cell.length_c   1.000
_cell.angle_alpha   90.00
_cell.angle_beta   90.00
_cell.angle_gamma   90.00
#
_symmetry.space_group_name_H-M   'P 1'
#
loop_
_entity.id
_entity.type
_entity.pdbx_description
1 polymer ?
#
loop_
_entity_poly.entity_id
_entity_poly.type
_entity_poly.pdbx_seq_one_letter_code
_entity_poly.pdbx_strand_id
1 'polypeptide(L)'
;METWSVDQVCSWLVEKNLGELVHRFQEEEVSGAALLALNDRMVQQLVKKIGHQAVLMDLIKKYKQKSQELKSPGETAPVTQAEDEQPSSPASGGEQMPSFYPADNLDNGLIDHRVLKQRRNVRHILARNKALQWTKSYVLPEFPYDVKCMLAEQKCPDHSMRIRIIEFLQADMTKYLEGSLYPSTQQYNDVVNALLQAHPFLDEDGCGFFLWKRALKDRFKYVRRPIEDDEQVMRNKCKFGHRRGQTRKSLADIRFEIKTVQIKEEAVCLDPEVDEHINWFQQEYVKTEKDWREIDKRMSQTLEIRRKLIGGRTPLKDILKMFPFLQCPYQLFREFQLLTRTDIFKKTRHILESYSENILTSLSLVDNPIYIALQEKMEQHTDEDMLKR
;
A
#
# COMPACT_ATOMS: atom_id res chain seq x y z
N MET A 1 -15.01 9.45 -33.47
CA MET A 1 -14.75 10.02 -32.14
C MET A 1 -14.35 11.48 -32.29
N GLU A 2 -13.29 11.82 -33.02
CA GLU A 2 -12.89 13.21 -33.29
C GLU A 2 -14.06 14.11 -33.78
N THR A 3 -14.94 13.58 -34.63
CA THR A 3 -16.15 14.25 -35.16
C THR A 3 -17.44 14.06 -34.33
N TRP A 4 -17.38 13.55 -33.10
CA TRP A 4 -18.59 13.23 -32.32
C TRP A 4 -19.21 14.45 -31.61
N SER A 5 -20.54 14.52 -31.60
CA SER A 5 -21.30 15.47 -30.77
C SER A 5 -21.24 15.10 -29.28
N VAL A 6 -21.67 16.03 -28.41
CA VAL A 6 -21.75 15.80 -26.95
C VAL A 6 -22.66 14.61 -26.64
N ASP A 7 -23.83 14.49 -27.29
CA ASP A 7 -24.77 13.36 -27.08
C ASP A 7 -24.16 12.00 -27.47
N GLN A 8 -23.32 11.98 -28.51
CA GLN A 8 -22.59 10.77 -28.92
C GLN A 8 -21.49 10.41 -27.91
N VAL A 9 -20.81 11.40 -27.31
CA VAL A 9 -19.88 11.17 -26.18
C VAL A 9 -20.63 10.66 -24.96
N CYS A 10 -21.76 11.26 -24.60
CA CYS A 10 -22.59 10.84 -23.47
C CYS A 10 -23.15 9.41 -23.66
N SER A 11 -23.64 9.07 -24.86
CA SER A 11 -24.09 7.72 -25.21
C SER A 11 -22.96 6.69 -25.06
N TRP A 12 -21.76 7.03 -25.52
CA TRP A 12 -20.56 6.20 -25.37
C TRP A 12 -20.12 6.05 -23.91
N LEU A 13 -20.23 7.09 -23.07
CA LEU A 13 -19.96 6.99 -21.63
C LEU A 13 -20.90 5.99 -20.96
N VAL A 14 -22.20 5.97 -21.30
CA VAL A 14 -23.13 4.93 -20.83
C VAL A 14 -22.67 3.54 -21.28
N GLU A 15 -22.37 3.38 -22.58
CA GLU A 15 -21.92 2.12 -23.18
C GLU A 15 -20.65 1.55 -22.50
N LYS A 16 -19.74 2.42 -22.03
CA LYS A 16 -18.50 2.02 -21.33
C LYS A 16 -18.64 1.93 -19.80
N ASN A 17 -19.87 1.89 -19.26
CA ASN A 17 -20.16 1.84 -17.82
C ASN A 17 -19.66 3.07 -17.02
N LEU A 18 -19.52 4.21 -17.71
CA LEU A 18 -19.18 5.52 -17.15
C LEU A 18 -20.39 6.46 -17.12
N GLY A 19 -21.61 5.92 -17.11
CA GLY A 19 -22.87 6.70 -17.18
C GLY A 19 -23.04 7.76 -16.09
N GLU A 20 -22.42 7.59 -14.90
CA GLU A 20 -22.36 8.62 -13.86
C GLU A 20 -21.69 9.93 -14.30
N LEU A 21 -20.89 9.91 -15.37
CA LEU A 21 -20.17 11.07 -15.89
C LEU A 21 -21.00 11.88 -16.91
N VAL A 22 -22.10 11.32 -17.43
CA VAL A 22 -22.89 11.93 -18.52
C VAL A 22 -23.30 13.37 -18.21
N HIS A 23 -23.87 13.60 -17.03
CA HIS A 23 -24.31 14.93 -16.58
C HIS A 23 -23.16 15.95 -16.68
N ARG A 24 -21.97 15.58 -16.18
CA ARG A 24 -20.77 16.43 -16.15
C ARG A 24 -20.14 16.66 -17.52
N PHE A 25 -20.25 15.70 -18.43
CA PHE A 25 -19.75 15.85 -19.80
C PHE A 25 -20.75 16.63 -20.69
N GLN A 26 -22.01 16.68 -20.29
CA GLN A 26 -23.05 17.52 -20.91
C GLN A 26 -22.99 18.97 -20.39
N GLU A 27 -22.81 19.17 -19.08
CA GLU A 27 -22.60 20.49 -18.45
C GLU A 27 -21.37 21.23 -19.00
N GLU A 28 -20.28 20.49 -19.28
CA GLU A 28 -19.00 21.04 -19.74
C GLU A 28 -18.81 20.89 -21.28
N GLU A 29 -19.92 20.69 -22.01
CA GLU A 29 -20.03 20.57 -23.48
C GLU A 29 -18.93 19.72 -24.17
N VAL A 30 -18.59 18.57 -23.58
CA VAL A 30 -17.41 17.78 -23.95
C VAL A 30 -17.65 16.99 -25.24
N SER A 31 -17.46 17.68 -26.37
CA SER A 31 -17.44 17.10 -27.72
C SER A 31 -16.37 16.01 -27.89
N GLY A 32 -16.49 15.21 -28.95
CA GLY A 32 -15.55 14.12 -29.23
C GLY A 32 -14.11 14.56 -29.52
N ALA A 33 -13.91 15.78 -30.03
CA ALA A 33 -12.60 16.40 -30.14
C ALA A 33 -12.05 16.80 -28.76
N ALA A 34 -12.87 17.44 -27.92
CA ALA A 34 -12.49 17.82 -26.56
C ALA A 34 -12.15 16.58 -25.69
N LEU A 35 -12.95 15.52 -25.78
CA LEU A 35 -12.73 14.22 -25.15
C LEU A 35 -11.34 13.64 -25.52
N LEU A 36 -10.95 13.71 -26.79
CA LEU A 36 -9.63 13.27 -27.24
C LEU A 36 -8.51 14.24 -26.84
N ALA A 37 -8.80 15.53 -26.63
CA ALA A 37 -7.83 16.51 -26.15
C ALA A 37 -7.54 16.43 -24.64
N LEU A 38 -8.40 15.76 -23.85
CA LEU A 38 -8.25 15.66 -22.39
C LEU A 38 -6.87 15.10 -21.99
N ASN A 39 -6.20 15.83 -21.09
CA ASN A 39 -5.00 15.39 -20.39
C ASN A 39 -5.34 14.96 -18.95
N ASP A 40 -4.37 14.35 -18.26
CA ASP A 40 -4.58 13.78 -16.92
C ASP A 40 -5.12 14.79 -15.90
N ARG A 41 -4.58 16.02 -15.89
CA ARG A 41 -5.03 17.10 -15.00
C ARG A 41 -6.49 17.53 -15.29
N MET A 42 -6.87 17.61 -16.56
CA MET A 42 -8.26 17.91 -16.95
C MET A 42 -9.21 16.78 -16.52
N VAL A 43 -8.80 15.51 -16.69
CA VAL A 43 -9.59 14.36 -16.23
C VAL A 43 -9.71 14.33 -14.71
N GLN A 44 -8.68 14.70 -13.95
CA GLN A 44 -8.77 14.85 -12.50
C GLN A 44 -9.80 15.91 -12.06
N GLN A 45 -9.92 17.02 -12.79
CA GLN A 45 -10.91 18.08 -12.51
C GLN A 45 -12.33 17.66 -12.94
N LEU A 46 -12.47 17.00 -14.09
CA LEU A 46 -13.75 16.61 -14.68
C LEU A 46 -14.36 15.35 -14.03
N VAL A 47 -13.52 14.41 -13.55
CA VAL A 47 -13.95 13.11 -13.01
C VAL A 47 -13.48 12.93 -11.56
N LYS A 48 -14.41 12.99 -10.59
CA LYS A 48 -14.08 12.91 -9.16
C LYS A 48 -13.66 11.52 -8.66
N LYS A 49 -14.04 10.43 -9.37
CA LYS A 49 -13.71 9.05 -8.98
C LYS A 49 -12.42 8.58 -9.66
N ILE A 50 -11.36 8.33 -8.89
CA ILE A 50 -10.04 7.88 -9.40
C ILE A 50 -10.13 6.63 -10.30
N GLY A 51 -10.99 5.66 -9.95
CA GLY A 51 -11.23 4.49 -10.81
C GLY A 51 -11.81 4.86 -12.18
N HIS A 52 -12.67 5.87 -12.26
CA HIS A 52 -13.26 6.33 -13.51
C HIS A 52 -12.28 7.20 -14.31
N GLN A 53 -11.42 7.99 -13.65
CA GLN A 53 -10.30 8.71 -14.29
C GLN A 53 -9.42 7.72 -15.07
N ALA A 54 -8.98 6.65 -14.41
CA ALA A 54 -8.09 5.64 -15.00
C ALA A 54 -8.75 4.87 -16.16
N VAL A 55 -10.02 4.47 -16.02
CA VAL A 55 -10.77 3.79 -17.09
C VAL A 55 -11.00 4.72 -18.29
N LEU A 56 -11.36 5.99 -18.06
CA LEU A 56 -11.55 6.97 -19.12
C LEU A 56 -10.25 7.24 -19.90
N MET A 57 -9.13 7.42 -19.21
CA MET A 57 -7.82 7.65 -19.84
C MET A 57 -7.33 6.43 -20.64
N ASP A 58 -7.54 5.20 -20.14
CA ASP A 58 -7.26 3.96 -20.87
C ASP A 58 -8.13 3.83 -22.13
N LEU A 59 -9.41 4.16 -22.05
CA LEU A 59 -10.33 4.19 -23.21
C LEU A 59 -9.89 5.22 -24.25
N ILE A 60 -9.64 6.48 -23.85
CA ILE A 60 -9.16 7.54 -24.76
C ILE A 60 -7.85 7.13 -25.44
N LYS A 61 -6.91 6.54 -24.69
CA LYS A 61 -5.65 6.04 -25.23
C LYS A 61 -5.85 4.93 -26.27
N LYS A 62 -6.74 3.97 -26.01
CA LYS A 62 -7.08 2.88 -26.95
C LYS A 62 -7.73 3.40 -28.23
N TYR A 63 -8.60 4.41 -28.14
CA TYR A 63 -9.17 5.05 -29.34
C TYR A 63 -8.09 5.79 -30.15
N LYS A 64 -7.18 6.54 -29.51
CA LYS A 64 -6.04 7.18 -30.19
C LYS A 64 -5.16 6.16 -30.92
N GLN A 65 -4.80 5.06 -30.26
CA GLN A 65 -3.98 3.99 -30.86
C GLN A 65 -4.67 3.36 -32.09
N LYS A 66 -5.95 2.97 -31.96
CA LYS A 66 -6.72 2.42 -33.09
C LYS A 66 -6.87 3.42 -34.25
N SER A 67 -6.97 4.71 -33.96
CA SER A 67 -7.00 5.77 -34.99
C SER A 67 -5.64 6.10 -35.61
N GLN A 68 -4.53 5.63 -35.04
CA GLN A 68 -3.19 5.68 -35.67
C GLN A 68 -2.96 4.46 -36.57
N GLU A 69 -3.34 3.26 -36.13
CA GLU A 69 -3.25 2.02 -36.92
C GLU A 69 -4.07 2.08 -38.24
N LEU A 70 -5.16 2.85 -38.28
CA LEU A 70 -5.96 3.07 -39.50
C LEU A 70 -5.44 4.20 -40.41
N LYS A 71 -4.42 4.97 -40.01
CA LYS A 71 -3.93 6.14 -40.77
C LYS A 71 -2.65 5.87 -41.60
N SER A 72 -2.24 4.61 -41.76
CA SER A 72 -1.08 4.24 -42.59
C SER A 72 -1.45 3.36 -43.80
N PRO A 73 -1.82 3.97 -44.93
CA PRO A 73 -1.51 3.38 -46.24
C PRO A 73 -1.02 4.42 -47.27
N GLY A 74 0.28 4.37 -47.60
CA GLY A 74 0.84 4.73 -48.92
C GLY A 74 1.04 6.21 -49.29
N GLU A 75 2.31 6.65 -49.33
CA GLU A 75 2.92 7.69 -50.19
C GLU A 75 4.40 7.85 -49.74
N THR A 76 5.43 8.03 -50.57
CA THR A 76 5.61 7.77 -52.02
C THR A 76 7.09 7.45 -52.26
N ALA A 77 7.44 6.55 -53.18
CA ALA A 77 8.84 6.26 -53.52
C ALA A 77 9.25 6.96 -54.84
N PRO A 78 10.33 7.76 -54.87
CA PRO A 78 10.92 8.24 -56.12
C PRO A 78 11.64 7.10 -56.87
N VAL A 79 11.63 7.17 -58.19
CA VAL A 79 12.33 6.24 -59.09
C VAL A 79 13.52 6.97 -59.72
N THR A 80 14.54 6.20 -60.17
CA THR A 80 15.32 6.41 -61.42
C THR A 80 16.86 6.55 -61.25
N GLN A 81 17.59 5.50 -61.69
CA GLN A 81 18.95 5.52 -62.29
C GLN A 81 20.17 5.90 -61.39
N ALA A 82 21.40 5.42 -61.65
CA ALA A 82 21.92 4.35 -62.53
C ALA A 82 23.36 3.93 -62.09
N GLU A 83 23.99 3.03 -62.87
CA GLU A 83 25.44 2.66 -62.86
C GLU A 83 25.94 1.83 -61.65
N ASP A 84 26.97 0.98 -61.76
CA ASP A 84 27.29 -0.05 -62.78
C ASP A 84 28.24 -1.12 -62.14
N GLU A 85 28.81 -2.02 -62.94
CA GLU A 85 29.89 -3.00 -62.69
C GLU A 85 29.54 -4.35 -62.01
N GLN A 86 29.63 -5.39 -62.86
CA GLN A 86 29.85 -6.81 -62.57
C GLN A 86 31.38 -7.11 -62.54
N PRO A 87 31.88 -8.37 -62.38
CA PRO A 87 31.31 -9.59 -61.78
C PRO A 87 32.29 -10.32 -60.81
N SER A 88 31.84 -11.36 -60.11
CA SER A 88 32.41 -12.74 -60.21
C SER A 88 31.85 -13.75 -59.17
N SER A 89 31.80 -15.01 -59.60
CA SER A 89 31.51 -16.24 -58.83
C SER A 89 32.69 -17.23 -59.10
N PRO A 90 32.73 -18.52 -58.67
CA PRO A 90 31.79 -19.29 -57.85
C PRO A 90 32.45 -20.19 -56.76
N ALA A 91 31.63 -20.95 -55.99
CA ALA A 91 31.84 -22.32 -55.44
C ALA A 91 31.03 -22.53 -54.14
N SER A 92 30.66 -23.74 -53.69
CA SER A 92 29.97 -24.90 -54.32
C SER A 92 29.81 -26.02 -53.26
N GLY A 93 28.65 -26.67 -53.18
CA GLY A 93 28.28 -27.65 -52.13
C GLY A 93 27.47 -26.99 -51.00
N GLY A 94 26.50 -27.63 -50.34
CA GLY A 94 26.10 -29.05 -50.29
C GLY A 94 25.73 -29.38 -48.83
N GLU A 95 24.70 -30.13 -48.47
CA GLU A 95 23.73 -30.92 -49.25
C GLU A 95 22.29 -30.78 -48.70
N GLN A 96 21.38 -31.64 -49.17
CA GLN A 96 19.92 -31.45 -49.21
C GLN A 96 19.17 -31.80 -47.91
N MET A 97 17.94 -31.27 -47.80
CA MET A 97 16.85 -31.84 -46.99
C MET A 97 15.66 -32.17 -47.92
N PRO A 98 15.09 -33.38 -47.84
CA PRO A 98 13.70 -33.67 -48.19
C PRO A 98 12.91 -34.08 -46.92
N SER A 99 11.76 -33.51 -46.53
CA SER A 99 10.61 -32.97 -47.27
C SER A 99 9.83 -34.01 -48.07
N PHE A 100 8.74 -34.51 -47.47
CA PHE A 100 7.60 -35.16 -48.14
C PHE A 100 6.28 -34.60 -47.58
N TYR A 101 5.44 -34.10 -48.48
CA TYR A 101 4.05 -33.60 -48.31
C TYR A 101 3.09 -34.57 -49.06
N PRO A 102 1.74 -34.40 -49.09
CA PRO A 102 0.86 -33.39 -48.47
C PRO A 102 0.08 -34.00 -47.27
N ALA A 103 -1.25 -33.97 -47.02
CA ALA A 103 -2.47 -33.48 -47.69
C ALA A 103 -3.64 -33.47 -46.65
N ASP A 104 -4.78 -32.76 -46.81
CA ASP A 104 -5.16 -31.73 -47.80
C ASP A 104 -6.30 -30.81 -47.24
N ASN A 105 -7.05 -30.12 -48.11
CA ASN A 105 -8.21 -29.25 -47.83
C ASN A 105 -9.52 -30.09 -47.64
N LEU A 106 -10.69 -29.58 -47.19
CA LEU A 106 -11.20 -28.24 -46.86
C LEU A 106 -12.42 -28.38 -45.91
N ASP A 107 -12.64 -27.50 -44.93
CA ASP A 107 -14.00 -27.01 -44.57
C ASP A 107 -13.96 -25.69 -43.76
N ASN A 108 -15.07 -24.94 -43.78
CA ASN A 108 -15.18 -23.55 -43.33
C ASN A 108 -16.00 -23.40 -42.03
N GLY A 109 -15.40 -23.76 -40.89
CA GLY A 109 -16.03 -23.66 -39.56
C GLY A 109 -15.86 -22.30 -38.87
N LEU A 110 -16.92 -21.75 -38.28
CA LEU A 110 -16.91 -20.49 -37.52
C LEU A 110 -15.85 -20.48 -36.41
N ILE A 111 -14.93 -19.50 -36.45
CA ILE A 111 -14.05 -19.19 -35.33
C ILE A 111 -14.81 -18.31 -34.32
N ASP A 112 -15.21 -18.88 -33.18
CA ASP A 112 -15.82 -18.13 -32.08
C ASP A 112 -14.79 -17.17 -31.43
N HIS A 113 -14.96 -15.87 -31.67
CA HIS A 113 -14.09 -14.81 -31.16
C HIS A 113 -14.18 -14.60 -29.62
N ARG A 114 -14.93 -15.40 -28.86
CA ARG A 114 -15.07 -15.24 -27.40
C ARG A 114 -13.87 -15.66 -26.54
N VAL A 115 -12.83 -16.28 -27.10
CA VAL A 115 -11.66 -16.78 -26.33
C VAL A 115 -10.36 -15.97 -26.57
N LEU A 116 -10.45 -14.65 -26.78
CA LEU A 116 -9.29 -13.74 -26.74
C LEU A 116 -9.09 -13.00 -25.40
N LYS A 117 -9.21 -13.74 -24.29
CA LYS A 117 -8.51 -13.42 -23.04
C LYS A 117 -7.35 -14.39 -22.82
N GLN A 118 -6.49 -14.49 -23.84
CA GLN A 118 -5.21 -15.19 -23.73
C GLN A 118 -4.42 -14.57 -22.58
N ARG A 119 -4.25 -15.33 -21.50
CA ARG A 119 -3.62 -14.86 -20.26
C ARG A 119 -2.22 -14.32 -20.58
N ARG A 120 -1.94 -13.06 -20.23
CA ARG A 120 -0.56 -12.60 -19.95
C ARG A 120 -0.07 -13.14 -18.60
N ASN A 121 -0.29 -14.43 -18.35
CA ASN A 121 0.57 -15.21 -17.48
C ASN A 121 1.88 -15.42 -18.26
N VAL A 122 2.68 -14.35 -18.31
CA VAL A 122 4.13 -14.52 -18.50
C VAL A 122 4.53 -15.53 -17.45
N ARG A 123 5.00 -16.70 -17.88
CA ARG A 123 5.42 -17.74 -16.94
C ARG A 123 6.55 -17.13 -16.13
N HIS A 124 6.29 -16.81 -14.86
CA HIS A 124 7.33 -16.42 -13.92
C HIS A 124 8.14 -17.67 -13.58
N ILE A 125 8.95 -18.10 -14.55
CA ILE A 125 10.18 -18.84 -14.31
C ILE A 125 11.07 -17.85 -13.58
N LEU A 126 10.84 -17.75 -12.27
CA LEU A 126 11.72 -17.03 -11.36
C LEU A 126 13.03 -17.81 -11.39
N ALA A 127 13.96 -17.36 -12.24
CA ALA A 127 15.30 -17.92 -12.28
C ALA A 127 15.82 -17.92 -10.85
N ARG A 128 16.08 -19.13 -10.31
CA ARG A 128 16.37 -19.35 -8.89
C ARG A 128 17.81 -18.96 -8.58
N ASN A 129 18.07 -17.66 -8.75
CA ASN A 129 19.29 -17.01 -8.36
C ASN A 129 19.58 -17.35 -6.90
N LYS A 130 20.82 -17.75 -6.61
CA LYS A 130 21.28 -17.95 -5.23
C LYS A 130 21.10 -16.60 -4.51
N ALA A 131 20.35 -16.60 -3.42
CA ALA A 131 20.20 -15.38 -2.63
C ALA A 131 21.56 -14.99 -2.03
N LEU A 132 21.77 -13.68 -1.87
CA LEU A 132 22.89 -13.18 -1.08
C LEU A 132 22.57 -13.39 0.41
N GLN A 133 23.59 -13.67 1.21
CA GLN A 133 23.43 -13.77 2.66
C GLN A 133 23.12 -12.40 3.26
N TRP A 134 22.18 -12.35 4.21
CA TRP A 134 21.85 -11.12 4.93
C TRP A 134 22.96 -10.79 5.94
N THR A 135 23.81 -9.82 5.62
CA THR A 135 24.81 -9.29 6.53
C THR A 135 24.15 -8.52 7.68
N LYS A 136 24.74 -8.55 8.89
CA LYS A 136 24.21 -7.81 10.06
C LYS A 136 24.11 -6.29 9.82
N SER A 137 24.92 -5.77 8.89
CA SER A 137 24.80 -4.42 8.36
C SER A 137 24.24 -4.53 6.95
N TYR A 138 23.02 -4.01 6.75
CA TYR A 138 22.44 -3.85 5.41
C TYR A 138 23.05 -2.61 4.74
N VAL A 139 23.38 -2.71 3.45
CA VAL A 139 23.93 -1.61 2.65
C VAL A 139 22.85 -1.16 1.68
N LEU A 140 22.64 0.15 1.57
CA LEU A 140 21.63 0.71 0.66
C LEU A 140 21.94 0.35 -0.81
N PRO A 141 20.90 0.12 -1.63
CA PRO A 141 21.08 -0.08 -3.06
C PRO A 141 21.53 1.20 -3.73
N GLU A 142 22.18 1.07 -4.88
CA GLU A 142 22.45 2.22 -5.74
C GLU A 142 21.12 2.76 -6.30
N PHE A 143 20.70 3.91 -5.78
CA PHE A 143 19.49 4.59 -6.23
C PHE A 143 19.64 5.21 -7.63
N PRO A 144 18.53 5.39 -8.38
CA PRO A 144 18.51 6.15 -9.64
C PRO A 144 19.05 7.58 -9.50
N TYR A 145 19.47 8.18 -10.62
CA TYR A 145 20.06 9.52 -10.63
C TYR A 145 19.13 10.60 -10.08
N ASP A 146 17.82 10.57 -10.39
CA ASP A 146 16.83 11.52 -9.86
C ASP A 146 16.65 11.39 -8.34
N VAL A 147 16.66 10.15 -7.84
CA VAL A 147 16.59 9.87 -6.40
C VAL A 147 17.89 10.33 -5.71
N LYS A 148 19.06 10.02 -6.30
CA LYS A 148 20.37 10.48 -5.80
C LYS A 148 20.48 11.99 -5.72
N CYS A 149 20.05 12.73 -6.75
CA CYS A 149 20.07 14.19 -6.74
C CYS A 149 19.19 14.75 -5.62
N MET A 150 17.95 14.27 -5.50
CA MET A 150 17.04 14.69 -4.42
C MET A 150 17.60 14.37 -3.02
N LEU A 151 18.24 13.21 -2.84
CA LEU A 151 18.89 12.81 -1.58
C LEU A 151 20.12 13.69 -1.25
N ALA A 152 20.91 14.08 -2.26
CA ALA A 152 22.07 14.96 -2.12
C ALA A 152 21.68 16.43 -1.87
N GLU A 153 20.56 16.87 -2.45
CA GLU A 153 19.95 18.19 -2.22
C GLU A 153 19.23 18.30 -0.86
N GLN A 154 19.11 17.19 -0.11
CA GLN A 154 18.46 17.11 1.21
C GLN A 154 17.03 17.68 1.27
N LYS A 155 16.30 17.57 0.15
CA LYS A 155 14.92 18.06 0.05
C LYS A 155 13.95 17.00 0.57
N CYS A 156 13.00 17.36 1.43
CA CYS A 156 11.96 16.46 1.88
C CYS A 156 11.22 15.85 0.66
N PRO A 157 11.26 14.52 0.44
CA PRO A 157 10.78 13.90 -0.81
C PRO A 157 9.27 14.06 -0.96
N ASP A 158 8.77 14.23 -2.18
CA ASP A 158 7.32 14.28 -2.45
C ASP A 158 6.66 12.88 -2.35
N HIS A 159 5.38 12.75 -2.69
CA HIS A 159 4.71 11.43 -2.66
C HIS A 159 5.27 10.44 -3.69
N SER A 160 5.64 10.92 -4.88
CA SER A 160 6.19 10.12 -5.98
C SER A 160 7.59 9.60 -5.64
N MET A 161 8.42 10.48 -5.09
CA MET A 161 9.79 10.19 -4.69
C MET A 161 9.86 9.25 -3.48
N ARG A 162 8.99 9.44 -2.48
CA ARG A 162 8.80 8.45 -1.38
C ARG A 162 8.40 7.08 -1.91
N ILE A 163 7.55 7.01 -2.93
CA ILE A 163 7.22 5.74 -3.61
C ILE A 163 8.48 5.16 -4.26
N ARG A 164 9.20 5.91 -5.12
CA ARG A 164 10.40 5.43 -5.82
C ARG A 164 11.43 4.82 -4.87
N ILE A 165 11.78 5.52 -3.78
CA ILE A 165 12.71 5.01 -2.75
C ILE A 165 12.24 3.63 -2.24
N ILE A 166 10.95 3.50 -1.92
CA ILE A 166 10.36 2.25 -1.43
C ILE A 166 10.29 1.16 -2.51
N GLU A 167 10.15 1.49 -3.79
CA GLU A 167 10.26 0.52 -4.89
C GLU A 167 11.67 -0.06 -5.00
N PHE A 168 12.71 0.79 -4.92
CA PHE A 168 14.11 0.37 -5.00
C PHE A 168 14.56 -0.44 -3.78
N LEU A 169 14.20 -0.02 -2.57
CA LEU A 169 14.45 -0.80 -1.35
C LEU A 169 13.73 -2.16 -1.40
N GLN A 170 12.47 -2.20 -1.84
CA GLN A 170 11.75 -3.47 -1.98
C GLN A 170 12.35 -4.37 -3.07
N ALA A 171 12.80 -3.82 -4.20
CA ALA A 171 13.44 -4.59 -5.25
C ALA A 171 14.76 -5.20 -4.75
N ASP A 172 15.60 -4.38 -4.09
CA ASP A 172 16.87 -4.82 -3.53
C ASP A 172 16.71 -5.91 -2.47
N MET A 173 15.80 -5.72 -1.50
CA MET A 173 15.53 -6.72 -0.46
C MET A 173 15.24 -8.11 -1.02
N THR A 174 14.60 -8.23 -2.20
CA THR A 174 14.29 -9.56 -2.78
C THR A 174 15.52 -10.39 -3.14
N LYS A 175 16.68 -9.78 -3.35
CA LYS A 175 17.97 -10.46 -3.58
C LYS A 175 18.39 -11.37 -2.43
N TYR A 176 17.90 -11.11 -1.22
CA TYR A 176 18.30 -11.78 0.02
C TYR A 176 17.22 -12.69 0.62
N LEU A 177 16.10 -12.90 -0.08
CA LEU A 177 14.91 -13.59 0.47
C LEU A 177 14.71 -15.01 -0.07
N GLU A 178 15.63 -15.55 -0.90
CA GLU A 178 15.50 -16.89 -1.50
C GLU A 178 14.19 -17.13 -2.30
N GLY A 179 13.58 -16.05 -2.81
CA GLY A 179 12.27 -16.08 -3.46
C GLY A 179 11.08 -15.88 -2.51
N SER A 180 11.30 -15.89 -1.19
CA SER A 180 10.28 -15.50 -0.20
C SER A 180 9.82 -14.07 -0.44
N LEU A 181 8.51 -13.85 -0.38
CA LEU A 181 7.92 -12.51 -0.40
C LEU A 181 7.61 -11.99 1.01
N TYR A 182 8.15 -12.64 2.05
CA TYR A 182 7.93 -12.33 3.46
C TYR A 182 9.24 -12.00 4.19
N PRO A 183 9.74 -10.75 4.09
CA PRO A 183 10.81 -10.27 4.95
C PRO A 183 10.42 -10.34 6.43
N SER A 184 11.40 -10.61 7.30
CA SER A 184 11.26 -10.62 8.75
C SER A 184 11.14 -9.20 9.33
N THR A 185 10.65 -9.07 10.57
CA THR A 185 10.60 -7.78 11.27
C THR A 185 11.97 -7.11 11.35
N GLN A 186 13.05 -7.89 11.52
CA GLN A 186 14.41 -7.35 11.59
C GLN A 186 14.90 -6.86 10.22
N GLN A 187 14.59 -7.58 9.13
CA GLN A 187 14.97 -7.13 7.78
C GLN A 187 14.33 -5.78 7.43
N TYR A 188 13.11 -5.49 7.89
CA TYR A 188 12.54 -4.14 7.77
C TYR A 188 13.19 -3.10 8.71
N ASN A 189 13.74 -3.52 9.86
CA ASN A 189 14.49 -2.61 10.76
C ASN A 189 15.80 -2.20 10.10
N ASP A 190 16.62 -3.18 9.69
CA ASP A 190 17.98 -2.95 9.18
C ASP A 190 17.98 -2.03 7.95
N VAL A 191 17.03 -2.24 7.03
CA VAL A 191 16.88 -1.45 5.79
C VAL A 191 16.47 0.00 6.08
N VAL A 192 15.55 0.21 7.03
CA VAL A 192 15.09 1.57 7.38
C VAL A 192 16.12 2.29 8.25
N ASN A 193 16.82 1.58 9.12
CA ASN A 193 17.95 2.12 9.86
C ASN A 193 19.06 2.57 8.89
N ALA A 194 19.43 1.75 7.90
CA ALA A 194 20.42 2.14 6.89
C ALA A 194 19.97 3.39 6.09
N LEU A 195 18.68 3.47 5.72
CA LEU A 195 18.12 4.63 5.02
C LEU A 195 18.26 5.93 5.85
N LEU A 196 17.90 5.88 7.13
CA LEU A 196 17.90 7.06 8.00
C LEU A 196 19.30 7.43 8.51
N GLN A 197 20.21 6.45 8.65
CA GLN A 197 21.62 6.72 8.96
C GLN A 197 22.35 7.39 7.77
N ALA A 198 22.02 7.02 6.53
CA ALA A 198 22.56 7.69 5.35
C ALA A 198 21.89 9.05 5.07
N HIS A 199 20.62 9.21 5.43
CA HIS A 199 19.83 10.40 5.13
C HIS A 199 18.98 10.86 6.34
N PRO A 200 19.59 11.47 7.38
CA PRO A 200 18.90 11.83 8.62
C PRO A 200 17.72 12.79 8.45
N PHE A 201 17.76 13.65 7.42
CA PHE A 201 16.65 14.56 7.08
C PHE A 201 15.34 13.83 6.68
N LEU A 202 15.39 12.51 6.43
CA LEU A 202 14.19 11.70 6.21
C LEU A 202 13.47 11.32 7.53
N ASP A 203 13.94 11.82 8.67
CA ASP A 203 13.39 11.66 10.03
C ASP A 203 13.26 13.01 10.79
N GLU A 204 13.01 14.12 10.08
CA GLU A 204 12.82 15.48 10.65
C GLU A 204 11.86 15.53 11.86
N ASP A 205 10.74 14.80 11.80
CA ASP A 205 9.72 14.73 12.86
C ASP A 205 10.02 13.65 13.93
N GLY A 206 11.14 12.92 13.86
CA GLY A 206 11.47 11.79 14.74
C GLY A 206 10.52 10.58 14.63
N CYS A 207 9.66 10.54 13.60
CA CYS A 207 8.68 9.47 13.37
C CYS A 207 8.89 8.72 12.03
N GLY A 208 9.85 9.16 11.22
CA GLY A 208 10.25 8.62 9.92
C GLY A 208 10.50 7.13 9.95
N PHE A 209 11.18 6.60 10.98
CA PHE A 209 11.40 5.15 11.12
C PHE A 209 10.09 4.34 11.01
N PHE A 210 9.01 4.80 11.64
CA PHE A 210 7.71 4.11 11.57
C PHE A 210 7.02 4.32 10.21
N LEU A 211 7.17 5.50 9.60
CA LEU A 211 6.60 5.83 8.28
C LEU A 211 7.24 4.99 7.17
N TRP A 212 8.58 5.02 7.05
CA TRP A 212 9.32 4.26 6.03
C TRP A 212 9.14 2.75 6.20
N LYS A 213 9.23 2.23 7.44
CA LYS A 213 8.96 0.83 7.78
C LYS A 213 7.53 0.41 7.45
N ARG A 214 6.56 1.30 7.61
CA ARG A 214 5.18 1.03 7.19
C ARG A 214 5.05 0.98 5.68
N ALA A 215 5.55 1.99 4.96
CA ALA A 215 5.48 2.05 3.50
C ALA A 215 6.12 0.81 2.85
N LEU A 216 7.27 0.35 3.38
CA LEU A 216 7.98 -0.82 2.89
C LEU A 216 7.19 -2.12 3.14
N LYS A 217 6.57 -2.27 4.32
CA LYS A 217 5.67 -3.39 4.64
C LYS A 217 4.41 -3.40 3.77
N ASP A 218 3.82 -2.23 3.53
CA ASP A 218 2.64 -2.09 2.67
C ASP A 218 3.00 -2.38 1.20
N ARG A 219 4.18 -1.98 0.71
CA ARG A 219 4.69 -2.35 -0.62
C ARG A 219 4.79 -3.87 -0.82
N PHE A 220 5.46 -4.60 0.09
CA PHE A 220 5.49 -6.07 0.03
C PHE A 220 4.08 -6.70 0.11
N LYS A 221 3.15 -6.10 0.87
CA LYS A 221 1.74 -6.53 0.92
C LYS A 221 1.01 -6.30 -0.41
N TYR A 222 1.31 -5.23 -1.15
CA TYR A 222 0.75 -5.03 -2.50
C TYR A 222 1.36 -5.98 -3.53
N VAL A 223 2.67 -6.24 -3.50
CA VAL A 223 3.32 -7.24 -4.38
C VAL A 223 2.71 -8.63 -4.22
N ARG A 224 2.44 -9.07 -2.98
CA ARG A 224 1.78 -10.37 -2.68
C ARG A 224 0.28 -10.42 -3.02
N ARG A 225 -0.35 -9.29 -3.36
CA ARG A 225 -1.80 -9.23 -3.58
C ARG A 225 -2.25 -10.00 -4.85
N PRO A 226 -1.73 -9.71 -6.06
CA PRO A 226 -2.13 -10.39 -7.30
C PRO A 226 -1.53 -11.80 -7.48
N ILE A 227 -0.60 -12.23 -6.61
CA ILE A 227 0.09 -13.52 -6.75
C ILE A 227 -0.80 -14.65 -6.23
N GLU A 228 -1.23 -15.55 -7.12
CA GLU A 228 -2.11 -16.69 -6.80
C GLU A 228 -1.42 -18.05 -6.95
N ASP A 229 -0.27 -18.10 -7.65
CA ASP A 229 0.46 -19.34 -7.95
C ASP A 229 1.59 -19.66 -6.95
N ASP A 230 2.03 -18.71 -6.11
CA ASP A 230 3.09 -18.95 -5.12
C ASP A 230 2.56 -19.64 -3.85
N GLU A 231 3.15 -20.78 -3.49
CA GLU A 231 2.70 -21.58 -2.35
C GLU A 231 2.81 -20.86 -1.00
N GLN A 232 3.84 -20.03 -0.80
CA GLN A 232 4.10 -19.37 0.49
C GLN A 232 3.07 -18.25 0.71
N VAL A 233 2.77 -17.48 -0.33
CA VAL A 233 1.68 -16.52 -0.40
C VAL A 233 0.34 -17.22 -0.22
N MET A 234 0.09 -18.35 -0.89
CA MET A 234 -1.19 -19.06 -0.77
C MET A 234 -1.41 -19.68 0.62
N ARG A 235 -0.41 -20.33 1.21
CA ARG A 235 -0.46 -20.80 2.61
C ARG A 235 -0.78 -19.66 3.58
N ASN A 236 -0.14 -18.50 3.41
CA ASN A 236 -0.38 -17.34 4.27
C ASN A 236 -1.70 -16.61 3.97
N LYS A 237 -2.17 -16.57 2.72
CA LYS A 237 -3.52 -16.09 2.35
C LYS A 237 -4.60 -16.97 3.00
N CYS A 238 -4.45 -18.29 3.00
CA CYS A 238 -5.36 -19.22 3.66
C CYS A 238 -5.33 -19.13 5.20
N LYS A 239 -4.15 -18.89 5.79
CA LYS A 239 -3.97 -18.82 7.25
C LYS A 239 -4.37 -17.48 7.88
N PHE A 240 -4.13 -16.36 7.20
CA PHE A 240 -4.28 -15.00 7.76
C PHE A 240 -5.18 -14.06 6.93
N GLY A 241 -5.59 -14.45 5.72
CA GLY A 241 -6.51 -13.67 4.91
C GLY A 241 -7.94 -13.75 5.43
N HIS A 242 -8.66 -12.62 5.40
CA HIS A 242 -10.11 -12.61 5.60
C HIS A 242 -10.79 -13.44 4.51
N ARG A 243 -11.52 -14.49 4.90
CA ARG A 243 -12.22 -15.41 3.99
C ARG A 243 -13.42 -14.75 3.28
N ARG A 244 -13.17 -13.84 2.33
CA ARG A 244 -14.20 -13.41 1.37
C ARG A 244 -14.56 -14.59 0.46
N GLY A 245 -15.76 -15.13 0.60
CA GLY A 245 -16.35 -16.09 -0.36
C GLY A 245 -16.17 -17.58 -0.09
N GLN A 246 -15.51 -18.02 0.99
CA GLN A 246 -15.52 -19.44 1.37
C GLN A 246 -16.80 -19.82 2.13
N THR A 247 -17.92 -19.90 1.41
CA THR A 247 -19.14 -20.53 1.89
C THR A 247 -18.87 -22.01 2.14
N ARG A 248 -19.04 -22.47 3.39
CA ARG A 248 -19.05 -23.90 3.72
C ARG A 248 -20.25 -24.52 3.01
N LYS A 249 -20.06 -25.62 2.27
CA LYS A 249 -21.15 -26.26 1.50
C LYS A 249 -22.29 -26.69 2.43
N SER A 250 -23.45 -26.05 2.31
CA SER A 250 -24.74 -26.53 2.83
C SER A 250 -25.84 -26.11 1.85
N LEU A 251 -26.62 -27.07 1.37
CA LEU A 251 -27.76 -26.82 0.47
C LEU A 251 -28.97 -26.36 1.29
N ALA A 252 -29.25 -25.06 1.29
CA ALA A 252 -30.55 -24.48 1.62
C ALA A 252 -30.66 -23.13 0.90
N ASP A 253 -31.79 -22.89 0.21
CA ASP A 253 -32.09 -21.60 -0.42
C ASP A 253 -32.58 -20.61 0.65
N ILE A 254 -32.14 -19.35 0.55
CA ILE A 254 -32.85 -18.14 0.98
C ILE A 254 -32.18 -16.99 0.22
N ARG A 255 -32.97 -16.33 -0.65
CA ARG A 255 -32.53 -15.15 -1.41
C ARG A 255 -32.81 -13.91 -0.58
N PHE A 256 -31.82 -13.04 -0.45
CA PHE A 256 -32.08 -11.63 -0.14
C PHE A 256 -31.14 -10.73 -0.96
N GLU A 257 -31.74 -9.76 -1.65
CA GLU A 257 -31.03 -8.83 -2.52
C GLU A 257 -30.36 -7.72 -1.68
N ILE A 258 -29.05 -7.52 -1.85
CA ILE A 258 -28.36 -6.41 -1.22
C ILE A 258 -28.57 -5.15 -2.08
N LYS A 259 -29.63 -4.39 -1.75
CA LYS A 259 -29.79 -3.03 -2.28
C LYS A 259 -28.69 -2.13 -1.72
N THR A 260 -27.91 -1.52 -2.62
CA THR A 260 -26.82 -0.61 -2.24
C THR A 260 -27.40 0.75 -1.86
N VAL A 261 -27.78 0.91 -0.58
CA VAL A 261 -28.26 2.19 -0.05
C VAL A 261 -27.09 3.16 0.09
N GLN A 262 -27.31 4.43 -0.26
CA GLN A 262 -26.34 5.51 -0.12
C GLN A 262 -26.03 5.75 1.36
N ILE A 263 -24.77 6.09 1.68
CA ILE A 263 -24.40 6.54 3.03
C ILE A 263 -25.02 7.92 3.25
N LYS A 264 -26.23 7.95 3.81
CA LYS A 264 -26.70 9.07 4.61
C LYS A 264 -25.95 9.04 5.94
N GLU A 265 -25.75 10.19 6.55
CA GLU A 265 -25.11 10.33 7.86
C GLU A 265 -26.06 9.85 8.97
N GLU A 266 -26.18 8.53 9.10
CA GLU A 266 -26.95 7.86 10.14
C GLU A 266 -26.10 7.81 11.41
N ALA A 267 -26.43 8.68 12.36
CA ALA A 267 -25.81 8.66 13.68
C ALA A 267 -25.98 7.28 14.31
N VAL A 268 -24.89 6.70 14.82
CA VAL A 268 -24.94 5.43 15.54
C VAL A 268 -25.81 5.65 16.77
N CYS A 269 -27.04 5.14 16.74
CA CYS A 269 -27.95 5.21 17.88
C CYS A 269 -27.35 4.39 19.03
N LEU A 270 -26.81 5.10 20.02
CA LEU A 270 -26.29 4.51 21.25
C LEU A 270 -27.42 4.45 22.28
N ASP A 271 -27.20 3.63 23.31
CA ASP A 271 -28.09 3.59 24.48
C ASP A 271 -28.05 4.98 25.16
N PRO A 272 -29.19 5.61 25.55
CA PRO A 272 -29.17 6.98 26.07
C PRO A 272 -28.26 7.23 27.29
N GLU A 273 -27.98 6.21 28.10
CA GLU A 273 -26.97 6.26 29.19
C GLU A 273 -25.54 6.53 28.67
N VAL A 274 -25.22 6.01 27.49
CA VAL A 274 -23.91 6.17 26.84
C VAL A 274 -23.76 7.58 26.27
N ASP A 275 -24.82 8.14 25.70
CA ASP A 275 -24.81 9.53 25.23
C ASP A 275 -24.72 10.52 26.39
N GLU A 276 -25.30 10.22 27.57
CA GLU A 276 -25.06 11.01 28.78
C GLU A 276 -23.57 11.03 29.17
N HIS A 277 -22.91 9.86 29.14
CA HIS A 277 -21.48 9.77 29.39
C HIS A 277 -20.63 10.52 28.34
N ILE A 278 -20.95 10.43 27.05
CA ILE A 278 -20.24 11.12 25.96
C ILE A 278 -20.36 12.64 26.10
N ASN A 279 -21.58 13.15 26.30
CA ASN A 279 -21.82 14.58 26.49
C ASN A 279 -21.09 15.10 27.74
N TRP A 280 -21.11 14.33 28.84
CA TRP A 280 -20.37 14.66 30.05
C TRP A 280 -18.86 14.72 29.81
N PHE A 281 -18.26 13.76 29.09
CA PHE A 281 -16.83 13.80 28.78
C PHE A 281 -16.44 15.02 27.95
N GLN A 282 -17.27 15.44 26.99
CA GLN A 282 -17.00 16.63 26.18
C GLN A 282 -17.05 17.91 27.03
N GLN A 283 -18.00 18.01 27.97
CA GLN A 283 -18.11 19.12 28.91
C GLN A 283 -16.97 19.14 29.95
N GLU A 284 -16.54 17.98 30.44
CA GLU A 284 -15.44 17.87 31.43
C GLU A 284 -14.08 18.15 30.79
N TYR A 285 -13.87 17.74 29.53
CA TYR A 285 -12.58 17.89 28.85
C TYR A 285 -12.17 19.35 28.64
N VAL A 286 -13.14 20.26 28.46
CA VAL A 286 -12.89 21.70 28.26
C VAL A 286 -12.65 22.48 29.56
N LYS A 287 -12.89 21.90 30.75
CA LYS A 287 -12.63 22.57 32.04
C LYS A 287 -11.13 22.65 32.33
N THR A 288 -10.69 23.72 32.99
CA THR A 288 -9.29 23.88 33.45
C THR A 288 -8.95 22.83 34.51
N GLU A 289 -9.76 22.77 35.57
CA GLU A 289 -9.71 21.72 36.59
C GLU A 289 -10.69 20.60 36.23
N LYS A 290 -10.32 19.35 36.52
CA LYS A 290 -11.00 18.14 36.04
C LYS A 290 -11.23 17.15 37.18
N ASP A 291 -12.45 16.63 37.32
CA ASP A 291 -12.73 15.54 38.27
C ASP A 291 -12.21 14.20 37.74
N TRP A 292 -10.94 13.94 38.01
CA TRP A 292 -10.28 12.68 37.65
C TRP A 292 -10.98 11.44 38.23
N ARG A 293 -11.71 11.54 39.35
CA ARG A 293 -12.42 10.40 39.95
C ARG A 293 -13.67 10.04 39.15
N GLU A 294 -14.47 11.03 38.79
CA GLU A 294 -15.66 10.82 37.96
C GLU A 294 -15.28 10.48 36.51
N ILE A 295 -14.18 11.06 35.98
CA ILE A 295 -13.57 10.60 34.72
C ILE A 295 -13.22 9.11 34.83
N ASP A 296 -12.48 8.68 35.85
CA ASP A 296 -12.06 7.27 35.99
C ASP A 296 -13.24 6.30 36.14
N LYS A 297 -14.33 6.74 36.80
CA LYS A 297 -15.60 6.01 36.95
C LYS A 297 -16.33 5.87 35.61
N ARG A 298 -16.64 6.99 34.94
CA ARG A 298 -17.32 6.99 33.63
C ARG A 298 -16.47 6.32 32.54
N MET A 299 -15.14 6.42 32.60
CA MET A 299 -14.23 5.69 31.71
C MET A 299 -14.31 4.18 31.95
N SER A 300 -14.49 3.74 33.19
CA SER A 300 -14.70 2.31 33.49
C SER A 300 -16.06 1.81 32.97
N GLN A 301 -17.13 2.59 33.14
CA GLN A 301 -18.49 2.26 32.66
C GLN A 301 -18.56 2.13 31.13
N THR A 302 -17.99 3.08 30.39
CA THR A 302 -18.07 3.12 28.91
C THR A 302 -17.10 2.19 28.17
N LEU A 303 -16.27 1.41 28.88
CA LEU A 303 -15.23 0.53 28.34
C LEU A 303 -15.71 -0.39 27.21
N GLU A 304 -16.82 -1.10 27.41
CA GLU A 304 -17.29 -2.10 26.44
C GLU A 304 -17.88 -1.44 25.17
N ILE A 305 -18.41 -0.22 25.27
CA ILE A 305 -18.81 0.57 24.08
C ILE A 305 -17.57 1.02 23.30
N ARG A 306 -16.56 1.60 23.99
CA ARG A 306 -15.31 2.00 23.33
C ARG A 306 -14.65 0.83 22.61
N ARG A 307 -14.59 -0.33 23.28
CA ARG A 307 -14.08 -1.59 22.71
C ARG A 307 -14.86 -2.04 21.47
N LYS A 308 -16.20 -1.95 21.47
CA LYS A 308 -17.05 -2.24 20.30
C LYS A 308 -16.77 -1.28 19.13
N LEU A 309 -16.63 0.02 19.39
CA LEU A 309 -16.31 1.03 18.36
C LEU A 309 -14.91 0.81 17.76
N ILE A 310 -13.90 0.57 18.60
CA ILE A 310 -12.53 0.24 18.18
C ILE A 310 -12.51 -1.04 17.33
N GLY A 311 -13.21 -2.09 17.76
CA GLY A 311 -13.32 -3.35 17.01
C GLY A 311 -14.13 -3.24 15.71
N GLY A 312 -15.16 -2.40 15.71
CA GLY A 312 -16.05 -2.11 14.58
C GLY A 312 -15.42 -1.30 13.45
N ARG A 313 -14.17 -0.83 13.62
CA ARG A 313 -13.44 0.04 12.70
C ARG A 313 -14.01 1.46 12.57
N THR A 314 -14.69 1.96 13.61
CA THR A 314 -15.04 3.38 13.71
C THR A 314 -13.77 4.22 13.57
N PRO A 315 -13.76 5.34 12.80
CA PRO A 315 -12.54 6.12 12.61
C PRO A 315 -12.02 6.67 13.94
N LEU A 316 -10.70 6.58 14.15
CA LEU A 316 -10.07 7.01 15.41
C LEU A 316 -10.42 8.46 15.78
N LYS A 317 -10.51 9.36 14.79
CA LYS A 317 -10.89 10.76 14.99
C LYS A 317 -12.25 10.90 15.68
N ASP A 318 -13.20 10.04 15.38
CA ASP A 318 -14.56 10.13 15.91
C ASP A 318 -14.68 9.47 17.28
N ILE A 319 -13.98 8.35 17.50
CA ILE A 319 -13.80 7.77 18.84
C ILE A 319 -13.17 8.81 19.80
N LEU A 320 -12.18 9.57 19.34
CA LEU A 320 -11.52 10.62 20.13
C LEU A 320 -12.34 11.92 20.28
N LYS A 321 -13.44 12.12 19.54
CA LYS A 321 -14.45 13.15 19.84
C LYS A 321 -15.41 12.68 20.93
N MET A 322 -15.80 11.41 20.90
CA MET A 322 -16.77 10.82 21.85
C MET A 322 -16.13 10.58 23.22
N PHE A 323 -14.85 10.19 23.24
CA PHE A 323 -14.08 9.85 24.43
C PHE A 323 -12.76 10.62 24.44
N PRO A 324 -12.79 11.97 24.57
CA PRO A 324 -11.60 12.82 24.43
C PRO A 324 -10.51 12.51 25.46
N PHE A 325 -10.87 11.97 26.63
CA PHE A 325 -9.91 11.53 27.64
C PHE A 325 -9.00 10.36 27.19
N LEU A 326 -9.31 9.63 26.11
CA LEU A 326 -8.36 8.70 25.49
C LEU A 326 -7.12 9.40 24.88
N GLN A 327 -7.15 10.73 24.72
CA GLN A 327 -5.99 11.53 24.33
C GLN A 327 -5.01 11.73 25.52
N CYS A 328 -5.47 11.56 26.77
CA CYS A 328 -4.64 11.69 27.96
C CYS A 328 -3.82 10.41 28.18
N PRO A 329 -2.47 10.46 28.29
CA PRO A 329 -1.62 9.27 28.41
C PRO A 329 -2.01 8.32 29.54
N TYR A 330 -2.40 8.87 30.71
CA TYR A 330 -2.87 8.08 31.86
C TYR A 330 -4.05 7.17 31.50
N GLN A 331 -5.10 7.74 30.90
CA GLN A 331 -6.30 7.00 30.50
C GLN A 331 -6.03 6.05 29.33
N LEU A 332 -5.16 6.45 28.38
CA LEU A 332 -4.75 5.59 27.27
C LEU A 332 -3.99 4.33 27.76
N PHE A 333 -3.11 4.48 28.74
CA PHE A 333 -2.41 3.34 29.35
C PHE A 333 -3.35 2.47 30.20
N ARG A 334 -4.31 3.09 30.90
CA ARG A 334 -5.36 2.37 31.65
C ARG A 334 -6.26 1.54 30.71
N GLU A 335 -6.67 2.12 29.58
CA GLU A 335 -7.41 1.41 28.51
C GLU A 335 -6.59 0.25 27.92
N PHE A 336 -5.31 0.48 27.60
CA PHE A 336 -4.41 -0.57 27.12
C PHE A 336 -4.27 -1.70 28.14
N GLN A 337 -4.11 -1.38 29.43
CA GLN A 337 -3.99 -2.36 30.51
C GLN A 337 -5.26 -3.22 30.63
N LEU A 338 -6.44 -2.61 30.51
CA LEU A 338 -7.72 -3.33 30.53
C LEU A 338 -7.88 -4.25 29.31
N LEU A 339 -7.51 -3.78 28.11
CA LEU A 339 -7.62 -4.54 26.86
C LEU A 339 -6.59 -5.69 26.72
N THR A 340 -5.37 -5.50 27.23
CA THR A 340 -4.25 -6.44 27.06
C THR A 340 -3.88 -7.23 28.32
N ARG A 341 -4.49 -6.90 29.46
CA ARG A 341 -4.11 -7.35 30.81
C ARG A 341 -2.63 -7.08 31.17
N THR A 342 -1.98 -6.17 30.44
CA THR A 342 -0.56 -5.84 30.60
C THR A 342 -0.41 -4.42 31.15
N ASP A 343 0.04 -4.32 32.39
CA ASP A 343 0.47 -3.07 33.02
C ASP A 343 1.79 -2.61 32.37
N ILE A 344 1.74 -1.58 31.52
CA ILE A 344 2.93 -1.10 30.80
C ILE A 344 3.98 -0.59 31.78
N PHE A 345 3.59 0.16 32.81
CA PHE A 345 4.56 0.74 33.75
C PHE A 345 5.28 -0.34 34.55
N LYS A 346 4.56 -1.33 35.09
CA LYS A 346 5.20 -2.45 35.80
C LYS A 346 6.05 -3.32 34.87
N LYS A 347 5.60 -3.56 33.63
CA LYS A 347 6.35 -4.37 32.68
C LYS A 347 7.63 -3.67 32.20
N THR A 348 7.56 -2.38 31.87
CA THR A 348 8.73 -1.59 31.47
C THR A 348 9.70 -1.41 32.63
N ARG A 349 9.20 -1.16 33.85
CA ARG A 349 10.01 -1.15 35.08
C ARG A 349 10.74 -2.48 35.26
N HIS A 350 10.01 -3.61 35.29
CA HIS A 350 10.60 -4.93 35.49
C HIS A 350 11.63 -5.30 34.42
N ILE A 351 11.41 -4.91 33.16
CA ILE A 351 12.41 -5.07 32.09
C ILE A 351 13.64 -4.20 32.38
N LEU A 352 13.47 -2.93 32.74
CA LEU A 352 14.58 -2.03 33.04
C LEU A 352 15.40 -2.50 34.25
N GLU A 353 14.74 -2.96 35.32
CA GLU A 353 15.35 -3.60 36.48
C GLU A 353 16.15 -4.85 36.06
N SER A 354 15.54 -5.76 35.29
CA SER A 354 16.17 -7.03 34.85
C SER A 354 17.36 -6.84 33.91
N TYR A 355 17.49 -5.68 33.27
CA TYR A 355 18.64 -5.34 32.41
C TYR A 355 19.56 -4.26 33.02
N SER A 356 19.25 -3.74 34.22
CA SER A 356 19.97 -2.61 34.83
C SER A 356 21.48 -2.86 35.00
N GLU A 357 21.86 -3.98 35.59
CA GLU A 357 23.26 -4.42 35.74
C GLU A 357 23.98 -4.57 34.38
N ASN A 358 23.28 -5.12 33.38
CA ASN A 358 23.80 -5.30 32.01
C ASN A 358 23.97 -3.96 31.28
N ILE A 359 23.07 -3.00 31.54
CA ILE A 359 23.13 -1.64 31.01
C ILE A 359 24.28 -0.88 31.67
N LEU A 360 24.42 -0.94 33.00
CA LEU A 360 25.52 -0.32 33.74
C LEU A 360 26.88 -0.89 33.31
N THR A 361 27.06 -2.21 33.29
CA THR A 361 28.33 -2.82 32.84
C THR A 361 28.67 -2.51 31.38
N SER A 362 27.67 -2.34 30.51
CA SER A 362 27.85 -1.85 29.13
C SER A 362 28.13 -0.34 29.04
N LEU A 363 27.73 0.44 30.04
CA LEU A 363 27.96 1.89 30.16
C LEU A 363 29.22 2.22 30.97
N SER A 364 30.17 1.28 31.08
CA SER A 364 31.50 1.45 31.71
C SER A 364 32.45 2.35 30.89
N LEU A 365 31.94 3.51 30.46
CA LEU A 365 32.72 4.66 30.06
C LEU A 365 32.96 5.50 31.32
N VAL A 366 34.21 5.53 31.74
CA VAL A 366 34.68 6.28 32.92
C VAL A 366 34.21 7.74 32.84
N ASP A 367 33.78 8.30 33.98
CA ASP A 367 33.35 9.68 34.19
C ASP A 367 32.08 10.16 33.44
N ASN A 368 31.14 9.25 33.12
CA ASN A 368 29.80 9.67 32.67
C ASN A 368 28.90 10.07 33.88
N PRO A 369 28.42 11.34 33.99
CA PRO A 369 27.59 11.77 35.12
C PRO A 369 26.22 11.09 35.18
N ILE A 370 25.70 10.60 34.04
CA ILE A 370 24.44 9.84 33.99
C ILE A 370 24.63 8.45 34.61
N TYR A 371 25.81 7.84 34.43
CA TYR A 371 26.15 6.54 35.05
C TYR A 371 26.19 6.67 36.58
N ILE A 372 26.91 7.69 37.08
CA ILE A 372 27.03 7.96 38.52
C ILE A 372 25.64 8.18 39.16
N ALA A 373 24.84 9.09 38.58
CA ALA A 373 23.50 9.38 39.09
C ALA A 373 22.53 8.18 39.02
N LEU A 374 22.74 7.23 38.10
CA LEU A 374 21.91 6.02 38.01
C LEU A 374 22.34 4.96 39.04
N GLN A 375 23.65 4.83 39.30
CA GLN A 375 24.17 3.94 40.33
C GLN A 375 23.76 4.41 41.74
N GLU A 376 23.94 5.70 42.08
CA GLU A 376 23.49 6.28 43.35
C GLU A 376 21.99 6.02 43.61
N LYS A 377 21.17 6.04 42.56
CA LYS A 377 19.72 5.78 42.66
C LYS A 377 19.36 4.31 42.81
N MET A 378 20.22 3.39 42.38
CA MET A 378 20.04 1.95 42.62
C MET A 378 20.50 1.55 44.03
N GLU A 379 21.60 2.12 44.53
CA GLU A 379 22.06 1.92 45.91
C GLU A 379 21.00 2.40 46.91
N GLN A 380 20.45 3.61 46.72
CA GLN A 380 19.33 4.14 47.53
C GLN A 380 18.07 3.25 47.51
N HIS A 381 17.78 2.56 46.41
CA HIS A 381 16.66 1.62 46.33
C HIS A 381 16.94 0.29 47.04
N THR A 382 18.20 -0.13 47.09
CA THR A 382 18.61 -1.41 47.69
C THR A 382 18.55 -1.34 49.22
N ASP A 383 18.95 -0.21 49.81
CA ASP A 383 18.84 0.02 51.26
C ASP A 383 17.37 0.24 51.71
N GLU A 384 16.56 0.95 50.92
CA GLU A 384 15.14 1.20 51.23
C GLU A 384 14.31 -0.09 51.34
N ASP A 385 14.56 -1.09 50.48
CA ASP A 385 13.90 -2.40 50.55
C ASP A 385 14.52 -3.33 51.62
N MET A 386 15.75 -3.06 52.08
CA MET A 386 16.37 -3.73 53.24
C MET A 386 15.81 -3.21 54.58
N LEU A 387 15.47 -1.92 54.67
CA LEU A 387 14.88 -1.27 55.85
C LEU A 387 13.36 -1.48 56.01
N LYS A 388 12.71 -2.25 55.12
CA LYS A 388 11.25 -2.48 55.09
C LYS A 388 10.84 -3.96 55.24
N ARG A 389 11.66 -4.76 55.93
CA ARG A 389 11.36 -6.16 56.31
C ARG A 389 11.08 -6.29 57.81
#